data_AF-A0A7Y6ANI9-F1
#
_entry.id   AF-A0A7Y6ANI9-F1
#
_cell.length_a   1.000
_cell.length_b   1.000
_cell.length_c   1.000
_cell.angle_alpha   90.00
_cell.angle_beta   90.00
_cell.angle_gamma   90.00
#
_symmetry.space_group_name_H-M   'P 1'
#
loop_
_entity.id
_entity.type
_entity.pdbx_description
1 polymer ?
#
loop_
_entity_poly.entity_id
_entity_poly.type
_entity_poly.pdbx_seq_one_letter_code
_entity_poly.pdbx_strand_id
1 'polypeptide(L)' 'MMYHVTADEPHLIAERLDAAEEQARARALVEGKHGILVTRHGSNSFTVSLSPDVPYGTTRECDLA' A
#
# COMPACT_ATOMS: atom_id res chain seq x y z
N MET A 1 -8.06 -5.73 -3.49
CA MET A 1 -6.73 -6.07 -4.05
C MET A 1 -5.68 -5.79 -2.99
N MET A 2 -4.62 -6.59 -2.93
CA MET A 2 -3.55 -6.45 -1.93
C MET A 2 -2.20 -6.88 -2.53
N TYR A 3 -1.15 -6.10 -2.26
CA TYR A 3 0.23 -6.33 -2.66
C TYR A 3 1.07 -6.52 -1.41
N HIS A 4 1.90 -7.56 -1.39
CA HIS A 4 2.87 -7.79 -0.33
C HIS A 4 4.22 -7.17 -0.73
N VAL A 5 4.79 -6.38 0.17
CA VAL A 5 6.08 -5.72 -0.03
C VAL A 5 7.03 -6.19 1.05
N THR A 6 8.09 -6.88 0.64
CA THR A 6 9.16 -7.36 1.52
C THR A 6 10.51 -7.15 0.86
N ALA A 7 11.51 -6.75 1.64
CA ALA A 7 12.90 -6.64 1.20
C ALA A 7 13.83 -6.58 2.41
N ASP A 8 15.06 -7.07 2.27
CA ASP A 8 16.07 -7.01 3.34
C ASP A 8 16.76 -5.64 3.40
N GLU A 9 16.84 -4.95 2.25
CA GLU A 9 17.49 -3.65 2.14
C GLU A 9 16.45 -2.50 2.20
N PRO A 10 16.67 -1.46 3.03
CA PRO A 10 15.71 -0.36 3.16
C PRO A 10 15.39 0.39 1.86
N HIS A 11 16.37 0.52 0.95
CA HIS A 11 16.14 1.19 -0.33
C HIS A 11 15.17 0.40 -1.23
N LEU A 12 15.29 -0.94 -1.23
CA LEU A 12 14.38 -1.82 -1.96
C LEU A 12 12.98 -1.83 -1.37
N ILE A 13 12.81 -1.61 -0.06
CA ILE A 13 11.49 -1.43 0.55
C ILE A 13 10.80 -0.20 -0.06
N ALA A 14 11.51 0.93 -0.13
CA ALA A 14 10.94 2.17 -0.67
C ALA A 14 10.52 2.00 -2.15
N GLU A 15 11.41 1.48 -2.99
CA GLU A 15 11.10 1.24 -4.41
C GLU A 15 9.91 0.30 -4.61
N ARG A 16 9.81 -0.76 -3.80
CA ARG A 16 8.70 -1.73 -3.89
C ARG A 16 7.39 -1.15 -3.35
N LEU A 17 7.45 -0.30 -2.33
CA LEU A 17 6.27 0.44 -1.84
C LEU A 17 5.75 1.37 -2.92
N ASP A 18 6.62 2.16 -3.55
CA ASP A 18 6.24 3.05 -4.65
C ASP A 18 5.58 2.28 -5.80
N ALA A 19 6.18 1.17 -6.23
CA ALA A 19 5.62 0.33 -7.29
C ALA A 19 4.28 -0.33 -6.91
N ALA A 20 4.10 -0.72 -5.64
CA ALA A 20 2.84 -1.27 -5.15
C ALA A 20 1.75 -0.20 -5.04
N GLU A 21 2.11 1.01 -4.62
CA GLU A 21 1.21 2.16 -4.59
C GLU A 21 0.74 2.57 -5.97
N GLU A 22 1.63 2.65 -6.96
CA GLU A 22 1.25 2.97 -8.34
C GLU A 22 0.23 1.98 -8.90
N GLN A 23 0.46 0.68 -8.67
CA GLN A 23 -0.47 -0.37 -9.07
C GLN A 23 -1.81 -0.26 -8.34
N ALA A 24 -1.80 -0.01 -7.03
CA ALA A 24 -3.02 0.19 -6.24
C ALA A 24 -3.78 1.45 -6.73
N ARG A 25 -3.08 2.54 -7.03
CA ARG A 25 -3.65 3.80 -7.54
C ARG A 25 -4.30 3.61 -8.90
N ALA A 26 -3.66 2.88 -9.81
CA ALA A 26 -4.26 2.53 -11.10
C ALA A 26 -5.57 1.76 -10.94
N ARG A 27 -5.66 0.87 -9.94
CA ARG A 27 -6.90 0.15 -9.62
C ARG A 27 -7.94 1.02 -8.92
N ALA A 28 -7.52 1.88 -7.99
CA ALA A 28 -8.38 2.86 -7.34
C ALA A 28 -9.07 3.77 -8.35
N LEU A 29 -8.35 4.18 -9.41
CA LEU A 29 -8.91 5.02 -10.49
C LEU A 29 -10.02 4.31 -11.26
N VAL A 30 -9.89 3.00 -11.49
CA VAL A 30 -10.91 2.20 -12.18
C VAL A 30 -12.15 2.00 -11.30
N GLU A 31 -11.96 1.76 -9.99
CA GLU A 31 -13.07 1.51 -9.05
C GLU A 31 -13.74 2.81 -8.56
N GLY A 32 -12.98 3.89 -8.43
CA GLY A 32 -13.43 5.24 -8.08
C GLY A 32 -13.99 5.40 -6.66
N LYS A 33 -13.80 4.42 -5.77
CA LYS A 33 -14.50 4.35 -4.47
C LYS A 33 -13.62 4.16 -3.25
N HIS A 34 -12.40 3.66 -3.42
CA HIS A 34 -11.54 3.22 -2.32
C HIS A 34 -10.18 3.91 -2.39
N GLY A 35 -9.65 4.28 -1.23
CA GLY A 35 -8.28 4.75 -1.07
C GLY A 35 -7.30 3.61 -0.85
N ILE A 36 -6.04 3.96 -0.64
CA ILE A 36 -4.94 3.01 -0.45
C ILE A 36 -4.63 2.89 1.05
N LEU A 37 -4.57 1.67 1.56
CA LEU A 37 -4.12 1.36 2.90
C LEU A 37 -2.77 0.64 2.82
N VAL A 38 -1.75 1.25 3.41
CA VAL A 38 -0.44 0.66 3.65
C VAL A 38 -0.41 0.17 5.10
N THR A 39 -0.12 -1.12 5.29
CA THR A 39 -0.01 -1.73 6.63
C THR A 39 1.41 -2.22 6.82
N ARG A 40 2.10 -1.73 7.86
CA ARG A 40 3.41 -2.22 8.28
C ARG A 40 3.21 -3.41 9.22
N HIS A 41 3.80 -4.55 8.88
CA HIS A 41 3.81 -5.77 9.71
C HIS A 41 5.14 -5.94 10.46
N GLY A 42 6.18 -5.23 10.02
CA GLY A 42 7.50 -5.21 10.63
C GLY A 42 8.43 -4.26 9.87
N SER A 43 9.70 -4.18 10.26
CA SER A 43 10.68 -3.28 9.63
C SER A 43 10.90 -3.55 8.13
N ASN A 44 10.62 -4.77 7.68
CA ASN A 44 10.92 -5.27 6.33
C ASN A 44 9.69 -5.88 5.64
N SER A 45 8.49 -5.68 6.19
CA SER A 45 7.26 -6.30 5.70
C SER A 45 6.08 -5.33 5.76
N PHE A 46 5.47 -5.12 4.59
CA PHE A 46 4.37 -4.20 4.39
C PHE A 46 3.33 -4.83 3.47
N THR A 47 2.12 -4.31 3.52
CA THR A 47 1.07 -4.63 2.57
C THR A 47 0.39 -3.37 2.07
N VAL A 48 0.19 -3.26 0.76
CA VAL A 48 -0.50 -2.13 0.12
C VAL A 48 -1.81 -2.67 -0.46
N SER A 49 -2.95 -2.10 -0.06
CA SER A 49 -4.26 -2.60 -0.46
C SER A 49 -5.26 -1.48 -0.74
N LEU A 50 -6.29 -1.77 -1.52
CA LEU A 50 -7.47 -0.90 -1.57
C LEU A 50 -8.35 -1.17 -0.37
N SER A 51 -8.75 -0.12 0.34
CA SER A 51 -9.57 -0.22 1.53
C SER A 51 -10.82 0.67 1.44
N PRO A 52 -12.01 0.15 1.78
CA PRO A 52 -13.22 0.96 1.89
C PRO A 52 -13.18 1.93 3.08
N ASP A 53 -12.29 1.69 4.05
CA ASP A 53 -12.11 2.55 5.22
C ASP A 53 -11.17 3.74 4.95
N VAL A 54 -10.61 3.80 3.74
CA VAL A 54 -9.78 4.91 3.27
C VAL A 54 -10.54 5.62 2.14
N PRO A 55 -10.78 6.94 2.25
CA PRO A 55 -11.41 7.69 1.16
C PRO A 55 -10.60 7.64 -0.13
N TYR A 56 -11.29 7.56 -1.26
CA TYR A 56 -10.66 7.66 -2.58
C TYR A 56 -9.80 8.93 -2.68
N GLY A 57 -8.65 8.81 -3.36
CA GLY A 57 -7.66 9.89 -3.50
C GLY A 57 -6.73 10.05 -2.29
N THR A 58 -6.87 9.22 -1.26
CA THR A 58 -6.02 9.25 -0.06
C THR A 58 -5.24 7.95 0.11
N THR A 59 -4.03 8.05 0.65
CA THR A 59 -3.27 6.91 1.17
C THR A 59 -3.21 7.05 2.69
N ARG A 60 -3.47 5.95 3.43
CA ARG A 60 -3.29 5.88 4.88
C ARG A 60 -2.27 4.81 5.23
N GLU A 61 -1.35 5.14 6.11
CA GLU A 61 -0.41 4.19 6.71
C GLU A 61 -0.91 3.75 8.09
N CYS A 62 -0.74 2.48 8.41
CA CYS A 62 -1.07 1.89 9.71
C CYS A 62 0.01 0.89 10.11
N ASP A 63 0.40 0.88 11.39
CA ASP A 63 1.24 -0.16 11.95
C ASP A 63 0.37 -1.27 12.55
N LEU A 64 0.64 -2.52 12.18
CA LEU A 64 0.03 -3.68 12.82
C LEU A 64 0.85 -3.98 14.08
N ALA A 65 0.25 -3.69 15.24
CA ALA A 65 0.83 -3.91 16.57
C ALA A 65 0.97 -5.40 16.94
#